data_AF-A0A7Y4U5N6-F1
#
_entry.id   AF-A0A7Y4U5N6-F1
#
_cell.length_a   1.000
_cell.length_b   1.000
_cell.length_c   1.000
_cell.angle_alpha   90.00
_cell.angle_beta   90.00
_cell.angle_gamma   90.00
#
_symmetry.space_group_name_H-M   'P 1'
#
loop_
_entity.id
_entity.type
_entity.pdbx_description
1 polymer ?
#
loop_
_entity_poly.entity_id
_entity_poly.type
_entity_poly.pdbx_seq_one_letter_code
_entity_poly.pdbx_strand_id
1 'polypeptide(L)'
;MVRLLVDERGARYPLTIDPIAQQAYLKASNTGANDQFGRSVAVAGDTVVVGALGEASAATGVNGTQADNTAGGAGAAYVFTRSAGVWTQQA
;
A
#
# COMPACT_ATOMS: atom_id res chain seq x y z
N MET A 1 -42.20 -35.52 -12.32
CA MET A 1 -40.99 -34.74 -11.96
C MET A 1 -41.41 -33.28 -11.82
N VAL A 2 -41.35 -32.72 -10.61
CA VAL A 2 -41.69 -31.30 -10.37
C VAL A 2 -40.39 -30.51 -10.48
N ARG A 3 -40.36 -29.46 -11.30
CA ARG A 3 -39.22 -28.53 -11.39
C ARG A 3 -39.65 -27.20 -10.79
N LEU A 4 -38.99 -26.80 -9.71
CA LEU A 4 -39.16 -25.47 -9.13
C LEU A 4 -38.31 -24.50 -9.98
N LEU A 5 -38.96 -23.52 -10.59
CA LEU A 5 -38.27 -22.38 -11.22
C LEU A 5 -38.35 -21.24 -10.21
N VAL A 6 -37.20 -20.84 -9.66
CA VAL A 6 -37.11 -19.66 -8.81
C VAL A 6 -37.11 -18.44 -9.75
N ASP A 7 -38.08 -17.55 -9.55
CA ASP A 7 -38.20 -16.32 -10.31
C ASP A 7 -37.34 -15.23 -9.69
N GLU A 8 -36.18 -14.98 -10.29
CA GLU A 8 -35.20 -13.98 -9.82
C GLU A 8 -35.58 -12.54 -10.20
N ARG A 9 -36.71 -12.31 -10.92
CA ARG A 9 -37.07 -10.98 -11.47
C ARG A 9 -37.31 -9.90 -10.41
N GLY A 10 -37.36 -10.25 -9.12
CA GLY A 10 -37.42 -9.33 -7.98
C GLY A 10 -36.22 -9.39 -7.02
N ALA A 11 -35.18 -10.19 -7.33
CA ALA A 11 -34.03 -10.34 -6.47
C ALA A 11 -33.25 -9.02 -6.39
N ARG A 12 -33.15 -8.44 -5.18
CA ARG A 12 -32.29 -7.30 -4.90
C ARG A 12 -31.00 -7.82 -4.30
N TYR A 13 -29.93 -7.79 -5.09
CA TYR A 13 -28.57 -8.00 -4.59
C TYR A 13 -28.11 -6.71 -3.94
N PRO A 14 -27.83 -6.66 -2.63
CA PRO A 14 -27.22 -5.49 -2.02
C PRO A 14 -25.80 -5.36 -2.57
N LEU A 15 -25.62 -4.46 -3.53
CA LEU A 15 -24.30 -4.02 -3.96
C LEU A 15 -23.89 -2.88 -3.04
N THR A 16 -23.07 -3.16 -2.04
CA THR A 16 -22.38 -2.10 -1.30
C THR A 16 -21.31 -1.53 -2.22
N ILE A 17 -21.57 -0.34 -2.78
CA ILE A 17 -20.51 0.43 -3.42
C ILE A 17 -19.82 1.21 -2.29
N ASP A 18 -18.62 0.79 -1.93
CA ASP A 18 -17.76 1.64 -1.10
C ASP A 18 -17.43 2.89 -1.94
N PRO A 19 -17.88 4.09 -1.52
CA PRO A 19 -17.62 5.30 -2.28
C PRO A 19 -16.11 5.49 -2.39
N ILE A 20 -15.65 5.88 -3.58
CA ILE A 20 -14.23 6.17 -3.80
C ILE A 20 -13.88 7.40 -2.97
N ALA A 21 -13.21 7.18 -1.85
CA ALA A 21 -12.71 8.22 -0.96
C ALA A 21 -11.24 7.94 -0.64
N GLN A 22 -10.43 8.99 -0.58
CA GLN A 22 -9.05 8.86 -0.15
C GLN A 22 -9.01 8.40 1.31
N GLN A 23 -8.49 7.19 1.56
CA GLN A 23 -8.36 6.67 2.92
C GLN A 23 -7.12 7.23 3.64
N ALA A 24 -6.03 7.45 2.91
CA ALA A 24 -4.78 7.96 3.46
C ALA A 24 -3.90 8.60 2.38
N TYR A 25 -2.92 9.36 2.85
CA TYR A 25 -1.81 9.86 2.05
C TYR A 25 -0.50 9.39 2.69
N LEU A 26 0.10 8.35 2.11
CA LEU A 26 1.32 7.74 2.64
C LEU A 26 2.56 8.43 2.06
N LYS A 27 3.54 8.69 2.91
CA LYS A 27 4.87 9.19 2.54
C LYS A 27 5.94 8.34 3.21
N ALA A 28 7.06 8.14 2.54
CA ALA A 28 8.28 7.67 3.18
C ALA A 28 8.68 8.62 4.32
N SER A 29 9.26 8.07 5.38
CA SER A 29 9.82 8.79 6.53
C SER A 29 11.03 9.68 6.19
N ASN A 30 11.77 9.37 5.11
CA ASN A 30 13.04 9.97 4.73
C ASN A 30 13.03 10.43 3.26
N THR A 31 12.01 11.19 2.85
CA THR A 31 11.88 11.64 1.46
C THR A 31 13.10 12.41 0.95
N GLY A 32 13.69 11.94 -0.13
CA GLY A 32 14.73 12.60 -0.91
C GLY A 32 14.29 12.93 -2.35
N ALA A 33 15.08 13.79 -3.01
CA ALA A 33 14.84 14.13 -4.40
C ALA A 33 15.21 12.94 -5.30
N ASN A 34 14.32 12.59 -6.23
CA ASN A 34 14.48 11.45 -7.15
C ASN A 34 14.45 10.07 -6.48
N ASP A 35 14.02 9.93 -5.23
CA ASP A 35 13.87 8.62 -4.58
C ASP A 35 12.79 7.73 -5.25
N GLN A 36 11.88 8.36 -5.99
CA GLN A 36 10.84 7.67 -6.76
C GLN A 36 9.92 6.82 -5.87
N PHE A 37 9.61 7.27 -4.64
CA PHE A 37 8.59 6.63 -3.81
C PHE A 37 7.27 6.49 -4.57
N GLY A 38 6.69 5.29 -4.55
CA GLY A 38 5.48 4.97 -5.32
C GLY A 38 5.78 4.40 -6.72
N ARG A 39 7.05 4.10 -7.04
CA ARG A 39 7.43 3.51 -8.33
C ARG A 39 6.76 2.15 -8.55
N SER A 40 6.60 1.38 -7.48
CA SER A 40 5.84 0.13 -7.43
C SER A 40 5.03 0.07 -6.14
N VAL A 41 3.83 -0.52 -6.21
CA VAL A 41 2.93 -0.64 -5.06
C VAL A 41 2.30 -2.03 -5.04
N ALA A 42 2.34 -2.68 -3.89
CA ALA A 42 1.60 -3.90 -3.60
C ALA A 42 0.71 -3.69 -2.38
N VAL A 43 -0.52 -4.20 -2.43
CA VAL A 43 -1.50 -4.08 -1.35
C VAL A 43 -2.07 -5.45 -1.04
N ALA A 44 -2.08 -5.81 0.24
CA ALA A 44 -2.69 -7.04 0.74
C ALA A 44 -3.31 -6.79 2.12
N GLY A 45 -4.64 -6.83 2.20
CA GLY A 45 -5.37 -6.52 3.43
C GLY A 45 -5.00 -5.15 4.00
N ASP A 46 -4.57 -5.14 5.25
CA ASP A 46 -4.11 -3.95 5.98
C ASP A 46 -2.62 -3.66 5.79
N THR A 47 -1.97 -4.19 4.75
CA THR A 47 -0.55 -3.94 4.46
C THR A 47 -0.36 -3.36 3.06
N VAL A 48 0.46 -2.32 2.97
CA VAL A 48 0.92 -1.70 1.72
C VAL A 48 2.44 -1.73 1.70
N VAL A 49 3.02 -2.21 0.60
CA VAL A 49 4.46 -2.11 0.34
C VAL A 49 4.67 -1.16 -0.83
N VAL A 50 5.53 -0.16 -0.63
CA VAL A 50 5.84 0.86 -1.63
C VAL A 50 7.33 0.83 -1.95
N GLY A 51 7.68 0.64 -3.23
CA GLY A 51 9.05 0.72 -3.70
C GLY A 51 9.48 2.16 -4.01
N ALA A 52 10.75 2.45 -3.73
CA ALA A 52 11.44 3.68 -4.07
C ALA A 52 12.80 3.33 -4.71
N LEU A 53 12.81 3.12 -6.03
CA LEU A 53 13.98 2.62 -6.76
C LEU A 53 15.18 3.58 -6.67
N GLY A 54 14.93 4.88 -6.58
CA GLY A 54 15.98 5.89 -6.57
C GLY A 54 16.53 6.22 -5.19
N GLU A 55 15.96 5.65 -4.13
CA GLU A 55 16.39 5.93 -2.76
C GLU A 55 17.87 5.57 -2.57
N ALA A 56 18.57 6.44 -1.84
CA ALA A 56 20.00 6.32 -1.61
C ALA A 56 20.25 5.98 -0.16
N SER A 57 20.96 4.88 0.11
CA SER A 57 21.44 4.53 1.45
C SER A 57 22.45 3.38 1.36
N ALA A 58 23.50 3.41 2.16
CA ALA A 58 24.39 2.25 2.35
C ALA A 58 23.90 1.34 3.49
N ALA A 59 22.73 1.63 4.08
CA ALA A 59 22.14 0.82 5.12
C ALA A 59 21.86 -0.61 4.63
N THR A 60 22.25 -1.59 5.44
CA THR A 60 21.92 -3.00 5.20
C THR A 60 20.84 -3.45 6.18
N GLY A 61 19.83 -4.15 5.68
CA GLY A 61 18.74 -4.68 6.51
C GLY A 61 17.54 -3.74 6.63
N VAL A 62 16.68 -4.02 7.61
CA VAL A 62 15.42 -3.29 7.84
C VAL A 62 15.64 -2.20 8.90
N ASN A 63 15.05 -1.02 8.72
CA ASN A 63 15.17 0.11 9.65
C ASN A 63 16.63 0.55 9.92
N GLY A 64 17.49 0.45 8.91
CA GLY A 64 18.86 0.96 8.99
C GLY A 64 18.91 2.49 9.00
N THR A 65 20.09 3.05 8.70
CA THR A 65 20.29 4.51 8.72
C THR A 65 19.60 5.19 7.54
N GLN A 66 18.29 5.46 7.66
CA GLN A 66 17.46 6.08 6.61
C GLN A 66 17.90 7.49 6.19
N ALA A 67 18.70 8.17 7.00
CA ALA A 67 19.26 9.49 6.65
C ALA A 67 20.55 9.40 5.83
N ASP A 68 21.15 8.21 5.73
CA ASP A 68 22.33 7.99 4.90
C ASP A 68 21.92 8.08 3.43
N ASN A 69 22.65 8.85 2.64
CA ASN A 69 22.46 9.04 1.21
C ASN A 69 23.75 8.75 0.41
N THR A 70 24.69 8.00 1.00
CA THR A 70 26.03 7.80 0.44
C THR A 70 26.09 6.78 -0.70
N ALA A 71 25.07 5.95 -0.88
CA ALA A 71 24.97 4.98 -1.97
C ALA A 71 23.73 5.26 -2.84
N GLY A 72 23.90 6.03 -3.92
CA GLY A 72 22.82 6.47 -4.80
C GLY A 72 22.13 5.33 -5.56
N GLY A 73 20.80 5.32 -5.57
CA GLY A 73 20.00 4.34 -6.31
C GLY A 73 20.12 2.91 -5.80
N ALA A 74 20.48 2.74 -4.52
CA ALA A 74 20.46 1.44 -3.85
C ALA A 74 19.03 0.89 -3.76
N GLY A 75 18.06 1.80 -3.65
CA GLY A 75 16.63 1.52 -3.60
C GLY A 75 16.16 1.10 -2.20
N ALA A 76 14.89 1.36 -1.94
CA ALA A 76 14.24 1.02 -0.69
C ALA A 76 12.82 0.46 -0.90
N ALA A 77 12.32 -0.26 0.09
CA ALA A 77 10.93 -0.67 0.19
C ALA A 77 10.37 -0.23 1.55
N TYR A 78 9.23 0.42 1.51
CA TYR A 78 8.54 0.96 2.68
C TYR A 78 7.29 0.13 2.95
N VAL A 79 7.11 -0.30 4.21
CA VAL A 79 5.95 -1.10 4.60
C VAL A 79 5.05 -0.28 5.49
N PHE A 80 3.80 -0.11 5.09
CA PHE A 80 2.76 0.52 5.88
C PHE A 80 1.76 -0.52 6.33
N THR A 81 1.37 -0.48 7.61
CA THR A 81 0.29 -1.31 8.15
C THR A 81 -0.85 -0.45 8.64
N ARG A 82 -2.08 -0.93 8.47
CA ARG A 82 -3.29 -0.28 8.96
C ARG A 82 -3.75 -0.94 10.25
N SER A 83 -4.08 -0.13 11.24
CA SER A 83 -4.76 -0.58 12.46
C SER A 83 -5.73 0.50 12.92
N ALA A 84 -6.96 0.10 13.29
CA ALA A 84 -8.02 1.02 13.71
C ALA A 84 -8.23 2.20 12.74
N GLY A 85 -8.11 1.96 11.44
CA GLY A 85 -8.26 2.98 10.41
C GLY A 85 -7.02 3.83 10.11
N VAL A 86 -5.96 3.73 10.92
CA VAL A 86 -4.73 4.53 10.82
C VAL A 86 -3.62 3.73 10.12
N TRP A 87 -2.94 4.35 9.16
CA TRP A 87 -1.77 3.78 8.50
C TRP A 87 -0.47 4.27 9.14
N THR A 88 0.47 3.36 9.41
CA THR A 88 1.78 3.65 9.98
C THR A 88 2.87 2.91 9.23
N GLN A 89 4.01 3.57 8.97
CA GLN A 89 5.19 2.91 8.44
C GLN A 89 5.82 2.02 9.52
N GLN A 90 6.16 0.78 9.18
CA GLN A 90 6.77 -0.23 10.06
C GLN A 90 8.25 -0.51 9.70
N ALA A 91 8.56 -0.35 8.41
CA ALA A 91 9.87 -0.52 7.80
C ALA A 91 10.03 0.54 6.73
#